data_AF-A0A9Q3FRT6-F1
#
_entry.id   AF-A0A9Q3FRT6-F1
#
_cell.length_a   1.000
_cell.length_b   1.000
_cell.length_c   1.000
_cell.angle_alpha   90.00
_cell.angle_beta   90.00
_cell.angle_gamma   90.00
#
_symmetry.space_group_name_H-M   'P 1'
#
loop_
_entity.id
_entity.type
_entity.pdbx_description
1 polymer ?
#
loop_
_entity_poly.entity_id
_entity_poly.type
_entity_poly.pdbx_seq_one_letter_code
_entity_poly.pdbx_strand_id
1 'polypeptide(L)'
;MLGKGWNPKLPVDTLKKDLVDIHPTASRFRLLLDKLRNHGNKSMTDAFEYAKQKWDKSHETPQSKVVDLILVSTLNFGNIKGPKKLKYSFAGTFIIQVLHGKNSVQVELSEELENKHPSFPVSSVKH
;
A
#
# COMPACT_ATOMS: atom_id res chain seq x y z
N MET A 1 -42.36 -42.78 -36.37
CA MET A 1 -43.36 -41.71 -36.59
C MET A 1 -42.64 -40.37 -36.57
N LEU A 2 -42.27 -39.84 -37.74
CA LEU A 2 -41.60 -38.52 -37.85
C LEU A 2 -42.65 -37.42 -37.80
N GLY A 3 -42.48 -36.48 -36.87
CA GLY A 3 -43.40 -35.38 -36.61
C GLY A 3 -43.62 -34.48 -37.83
N LYS A 4 -44.88 -34.27 -38.18
CA LYS A 4 -45.35 -33.25 -39.13
C LYS A 4 -44.83 -31.88 -38.70
N GLY A 5 -44.06 -31.20 -39.56
CA GLY A 5 -43.78 -29.78 -39.37
C GLY A 5 -42.47 -29.22 -39.95
N TRP A 6 -41.54 -30.04 -40.44
CA TRP A 6 -40.29 -29.48 -40.98
C TRP A 6 -40.47 -29.03 -42.44
N ASN A 7 -40.52 -27.71 -42.66
CA ASN A 7 -40.49 -27.11 -44.00
C ASN A 7 -39.03 -26.79 -44.39
N PRO A 8 -38.39 -27.56 -45.30
CA PRO A 8 -36.98 -27.39 -45.67
C PRO A 8 -36.71 -26.09 -46.46
N LYS A 9 -37.75 -25.32 -46.83
CA LYS A 9 -37.63 -24.02 -47.50
C LYS A 9 -37.66 -22.83 -46.55
N LEU A 10 -37.78 -23.03 -45.23
CA LEU A 10 -37.63 -21.93 -44.28
C LEU A 10 -36.14 -21.54 -44.21
N PRO A 11 -35.76 -20.31 -44.60
CA PRO A 11 -34.39 -19.85 -44.41
C PRO A 11 -34.10 -19.85 -42.91
N VAL A 12 -33.16 -20.70 -42.51
CA VAL A 12 -32.70 -20.88 -41.12
C VAL A 12 -32.22 -19.55 -40.52
N ASP A 13 -31.96 -18.56 -41.37
CA ASP A 13 -31.55 -17.20 -41.03
C ASP A 13 -32.68 -16.32 -40.44
N THR A 14 -33.95 -16.74 -40.53
CA THR A 14 -35.06 -15.96 -39.95
C THR A 14 -35.12 -16.02 -38.42
N LEU A 15 -34.51 -17.03 -37.80
CA LEU A 15 -34.44 -17.18 -36.34
C LEU A 15 -33.34 -16.33 -35.68
N LYS A 16 -32.50 -15.66 -36.47
CA LYS A 16 -31.39 -14.82 -35.97
C LYS A 16 -31.67 -13.31 -36.04
N LYS A 17 -32.92 -12.90 -36.29
CA LYS A 17 -33.28 -11.48 -36.44
C LYS A 17 -33.14 -10.66 -35.15
N ASP A 18 -33.12 -11.32 -33.99
CA ASP A 18 -33.01 -10.67 -32.67
C ASP A 18 -31.60 -10.74 -32.07
N LEU A 19 -30.64 -11.39 -32.73
CA LEU A 19 -29.24 -11.27 -32.33
C LEU A 19 -28.71 -9.98 -32.94
N VAL A 20 -28.33 -9.01 -32.09
CA VAL A 20 -27.55 -7.84 -32.49
C VAL A 20 -26.38 -8.36 -33.31
N ASP A 21 -26.35 -8.06 -34.61
CA ASP A 21 -25.27 -8.48 -35.50
C ASP A 21 -24.05 -7.60 -35.19
N ILE A 22 -23.31 -8.00 -34.15
CA ILE A 22 -22.13 -7.27 -33.71
C ILE A 22 -21.08 -7.48 -34.79
N HIS A 23 -20.76 -6.40 -35.51
CA HIS A 23 -19.71 -6.40 -36.51
C HIS A 23 -18.44 -7.08 -35.93
N PRO A 24 -17.78 -8.02 -36.63
CA PRO A 24 -16.70 -8.83 -36.08
C PRO A 24 -15.55 -8.01 -35.48
N THR A 25 -15.33 -6.80 -36.00
CA THR A 25 -14.41 -5.81 -35.44
C THR A 25 -14.78 -5.37 -34.03
N ALA A 26 -16.05 -5.08 -33.73
CA ALA A 26 -16.50 -4.70 -32.39
C ALA A 26 -16.34 -5.84 -31.38
N SER A 27 -16.61 -7.09 -31.80
CA SER A 27 -16.35 -8.29 -30.99
C SER A 27 -14.86 -8.46 -30.67
N ARG A 28 -13.97 -8.23 -31.65
CA ARG A 28 -12.52 -8.23 -31.43
C ARG A 28 -12.07 -7.12 -30.48
N PHE A 29 -12.62 -5.92 -30.62
CA PHE A 29 -12.31 -4.80 -29.72
C PHE A 29 -12.73 -5.08 -28.29
N ARG A 30 -13.90 -5.69 -28.07
CA ARG A 30 -14.31 -6.12 -26.73
C ARG A 30 -13.31 -7.09 -26.10
N LEU A 31 -12.92 -8.15 -26.83
CA LEU A 31 -11.92 -9.10 -26.34
C LEU A 31 -10.58 -8.44 -26.00
N LEU A 32 -10.18 -7.44 -26.80
CA LEU A 32 -8.97 -6.67 -26.55
C LEU A 32 -9.11 -5.83 -25.27
N LEU A 33 -10.23 -5.13 -25.07
CA LEU A 33 -10.50 -4.37 -23.86
C LEU A 33 -10.54 -5.26 -22.61
N ASP A 34 -11.15 -6.43 -22.69
CA ASP A 34 -11.20 -7.39 -21.59
C ASP A 34 -9.79 -7.88 -21.23
N LYS A 35 -8.95 -8.18 -22.24
CA LYS A 35 -7.53 -8.52 -22.01
C LYS A 35 -6.75 -7.38 -21.37
N LEU A 36 -6.94 -6.14 -21.85
CA LEU A 36 -6.27 -4.97 -21.27
C LEU A 36 -6.71 -4.71 -19.83
N ARG A 37 -7.99 -4.86 -19.51
CA ARG A 37 -8.49 -4.76 -18.13
C ARG A 37 -7.88 -5.82 -17.24
N ASN A 38 -7.87 -7.07 -17.67
CA ASN A 38 -7.28 -8.17 -16.91
C ASN A 38 -5.78 -7.95 -16.69
N HIS A 39 -5.07 -7.48 -17.71
CA HIS A 39 -3.66 -7.12 -17.58
C HIS A 39 -3.44 -5.95 -16.62
N GLY A 40 -4.26 -4.90 -16.69
CA GLY A 40 -4.20 -3.76 -15.78
C GLY A 40 -4.41 -4.19 -14.32
N ASN A 41 -5.44 -4.98 -14.07
CA ASN A 41 -5.72 -5.53 -12.73
C ASN A 41 -4.54 -6.37 -12.23
N LYS A 42 -4.00 -7.26 -13.07
CA LYS A 42 -2.83 -8.06 -12.72
C LYS A 42 -1.61 -7.20 -12.41
N SER A 43 -1.35 -6.17 -13.22
CA SER A 43 -0.24 -5.25 -12.97
C SER A 43 -0.39 -4.52 -11.64
N MET A 44 -1.61 -4.18 -11.22
CA MET A 44 -1.85 -3.55 -9.93
C MET A 44 -1.65 -4.53 -8.77
N THR A 45 -2.12 -5.78 -8.90
CA THR A 45 -1.90 -6.81 -7.87
C THR A 45 -0.43 -7.14 -7.72
N ASP A 46 0.28 -7.34 -8.83
CA ASP A 46 1.71 -7.69 -8.84
C ASP A 46 2.54 -6.55 -8.22
N ALA A 47 2.21 -5.28 -8.51
CA ALA A 47 2.89 -4.13 -7.92
C ALA A 47 2.65 -4.02 -6.40
N PHE A 48 1.40 -4.29 -5.95
CA PHE A 48 1.07 -4.30 -4.53
C PHE A 48 1.81 -5.43 -3.79
N GLU A 49 1.80 -6.63 -4.35
CA GLU A 49 2.51 -7.78 -3.79
C GLU A 49 4.02 -7.54 -3.71
N TYR A 50 4.62 -6.97 -4.76
CA TYR A 50 6.03 -6.60 -4.75
C TYR A 50 6.35 -5.60 -3.63
N ALA A 51 5.55 -4.54 -3.49
CA ALA A 51 5.75 -3.54 -2.45
C ALA A 51 5.61 -4.15 -1.05
N LYS A 52 4.59 -5.00 -0.85
CA LYS A 52 4.37 -5.73 0.40
C LYS A 52 5.53 -6.66 0.74
N GLN A 53 5.97 -7.50 -0.20
CA GLN A 53 7.10 -8.40 0.02
C GLN A 53 8.40 -7.63 0.31
N LYS A 54 8.63 -6.51 -0.38
CA LYS A 54 9.79 -5.65 -0.12
C LYS A 54 9.72 -5.08 1.30
N TRP A 55 8.55 -4.62 1.71
CA TRP A 55 8.30 -4.12 3.06
C TRP A 55 8.52 -5.21 4.11
N ASP A 56 7.86 -6.36 3.98
CA ASP A 56 7.94 -7.47 4.94
C ASP A 56 9.38 -8.01 5.08
N LYS A 57 10.18 -7.96 4.01
CA LYS A 57 11.60 -8.37 4.05
C LYS A 57 12.50 -7.38 4.79
N SER A 58 12.25 -6.07 4.66
CA SER A 58 13.14 -5.04 5.20
C SER A 58 12.72 -4.54 6.58
N HIS A 59 11.45 -4.72 6.97
CA HIS A 59 10.92 -4.16 8.19
C HIS A 59 10.95 -5.18 9.32
N GLU A 60 11.85 -4.96 10.27
CA GLU A 60 11.80 -5.59 11.57
C GLU A 60 11.00 -4.68 12.52
N THR A 61 10.02 -5.24 13.25
CA THR A 61 9.28 -4.47 14.25
C THR A 61 10.14 -4.42 15.52
N PRO A 62 10.62 -3.26 15.96
CA PRO A 62 11.42 -3.20 17.18
C PRO A 62 10.54 -3.51 18.39
N GLN A 63 10.97 -4.48 19.18
CA GLN A 63 10.32 -4.83 20.43
C GLN A 63 10.80 -3.89 21.54
N SER A 64 10.29 -2.66 21.53
CA SER A 64 10.51 -1.72 22.63
C SER A 64 9.69 -2.14 23.84
N LYS A 65 10.30 -2.10 25.03
CA LYS A 65 9.61 -2.23 26.30
C LYS A 65 9.49 -0.86 26.97
N VAL A 66 8.45 -0.70 27.79
CA VAL A 66 8.34 0.45 28.69
C VAL A 66 9.55 0.42 29.62
N VAL A 67 10.15 1.59 29.87
CA VAL A 67 11.42 1.79 30.62
C VAL A 67 12.71 1.57 29.80
N ASP A 68 12.64 1.16 28.53
CA ASP A 68 13.85 1.11 27.71
C ASP A 68 14.42 2.51 27.46
N LEU A 69 15.75 2.57 27.42
CA LEU A 69 16.53 3.74 27.07
C LEU A 69 16.65 3.83 25.54
N ILE A 70 16.25 4.95 24.97
CA ILE A 70 16.24 5.15 23.52
C ILE A 70 16.80 6.51 23.10
N LEU A 71 17.40 6.52 21.92
CA LEU A 71 17.88 7.70 21.24
C LEU A 71 16.81 8.21 20.27
N VAL A 72 16.54 9.53 20.27
CA VAL A 72 15.54 10.13 19.36
C VAL A 72 16.25 10.85 18.20
N SER A 73 15.82 10.60 16.97
CA SER A 73 16.46 11.13 15.76
C SER A 73 16.24 12.62 15.59
N THR A 74 17.31 13.41 15.50
CA THR A 74 17.28 14.87 15.38
C THR A 74 16.95 15.37 13.97
N LEU A 75 16.82 14.48 12.98
CA LEU A 75 16.70 14.84 11.55
C LEU A 75 15.52 15.77 11.26
N ASN A 76 14.41 15.59 11.98
CA ASN A 76 13.18 16.38 11.80
C ASN A 76 13.09 17.57 12.77
N PHE A 77 14.10 17.79 13.62
CA PHE A 77 14.09 18.87 14.59
C PHE A 77 14.69 20.14 13.99
N GLY A 78 13.83 21.00 13.45
CA GLY A 78 14.24 22.28 12.84
C GLY A 78 14.88 23.27 13.83
N ASN A 79 14.63 23.12 15.14
CA ASN A 79 14.97 24.14 16.15
C ASN A 79 16.21 23.82 16.99
N ILE A 80 16.96 22.77 16.69
CA ILE A 80 18.22 22.49 17.41
C ILE A 80 19.23 23.58 17.03
N LYS A 81 19.75 24.32 18.01
CA LYS A 81 20.74 25.40 17.78
C LYS A 81 22.07 24.80 17.29
N GLY A 82 22.79 25.54 16.45
CA GLY A 82 24.13 25.16 15.99
C GLY A 82 24.27 24.79 14.50
N PRO A 83 25.50 24.68 13.99
CA PRO A 83 25.78 24.44 12.58
C PRO A 83 25.34 23.04 12.14
N LYS A 84 24.61 22.95 11.02
CA LYS A 84 24.01 21.71 10.50
C LYS A 84 24.99 20.54 10.36
N LYS A 85 26.27 20.82 10.10
CA LYS A 85 27.34 19.80 9.94
C LYS A 85 27.82 19.18 11.25
N LEU A 86 27.62 19.85 12.39
CA LEU A 86 28.02 19.35 13.72
C LEU A 86 26.82 18.85 14.53
N LYS A 87 25.63 18.81 13.95
CA LYS A 87 24.43 18.27 14.63
C LYS A 87 24.54 16.75 14.66
N TYR A 88 24.51 16.18 15.86
CA TYR A 88 24.35 14.75 16.04
C TYR A 88 23.02 14.30 15.44
N SER A 89 23.00 13.18 14.72
CA SER A 89 21.80 12.62 14.08
C SER A 89 20.77 12.06 15.07
N PHE A 90 21.18 11.89 16.32
CA PHE A 90 20.37 11.42 17.44
C PHE A 90 20.66 12.28 18.67
N ALA A 91 19.64 12.53 19.46
CA ALA A 91 19.71 13.32 20.68
C ALA A 91 19.28 12.49 21.87
N GLY A 92 20.04 12.65 22.96
CA GLY A 92 19.72 12.21 24.32
C GLY A 92 19.48 10.71 24.48
N THR A 93 19.51 10.25 25.71
CA THR A 93 19.00 8.93 26.07
C THR A 93 17.73 9.15 26.87
N PHE A 94 16.58 8.88 26.27
CA PHE A 94 15.27 9.12 26.87
C PHE A 94 14.62 7.82 27.29
N ILE A 95 13.80 7.87 28.34
CA ILE A 95 13.09 6.71 28.87
C ILE A 95 11.71 6.64 28.22
N ILE A 96 11.34 5.46 27.70
CA ILE A 96 9.99 5.21 27.21
C ILE A 96 9.01 5.16 28.39
N GLN A 97 8.08 6.10 28.45
CA GLN A 97 7.01 6.11 29.45
C GLN A 97 5.81 5.27 29.01
N VAL A 98 5.37 5.42 27.76
CA VAL A 98 4.16 4.75 27.24
C VAL A 98 4.40 4.32 25.80
N LEU A 99 3.96 3.10 25.46
CA LEU A 99 3.93 2.59 24.09
C LEU A 99 2.52 2.77 23.53
N HIS A 100 2.39 3.59 22.49
CA HIS A 100 1.15 3.81 21.76
C HIS A 100 1.06 2.81 20.62
N GLY A 101 0.60 1.59 20.96
CA GLY A 101 0.53 0.48 20.02
C GLY A 101 1.93 0.06 19.52
N LYS A 102 2.03 -0.27 18.22
CA LYS A 102 3.29 -0.73 17.60
C LYS A 102 4.09 0.37 16.89
N ASN A 103 3.50 1.56 16.75
CA ASN A 103 4.00 2.55 15.79
C ASN A 103 4.55 3.82 16.46
N SER A 104 4.17 4.11 17.70
CA SER A 104 4.64 5.31 18.40
C SER A 104 4.98 5.04 19.85
N VAL A 105 5.95 5.80 20.34
CA VAL A 105 6.44 5.76 21.72
C VAL A 105 6.36 7.15 22.30
N GLN A 106 5.96 7.24 23.56
CA GLN A 106 6.01 8.48 24.33
C GLN A 106 7.21 8.42 25.26
N VAL A 107 8.07 9.41 25.14
CA VAL A 107 9.30 9.54 25.92
C VAL A 107 9.24 10.72 26.85
N GLU A 108 9.90 10.56 27.99
CA GLU A 108 10.22 11.67 28.86
C GLU A 108 11.35 12.49 28.23
N LEU A 109 11.04 13.71 27.80
CA LEU A 109 12.03 14.62 27.23
C LEU A 109 12.59 15.52 28.33
N SER A 110 13.91 15.69 28.35
CA SER A 110 14.63 16.59 29.25
C SER A 110 15.36 17.68 28.45
N GLU A 111 15.73 18.77 29.12
CA GLU A 111 16.63 19.81 28.61
C GLU A 111 16.06 20.57 27.39
N GLU A 112 16.79 20.60 26.27
CA GLU A 112 16.50 21.41 25.08
C GLU A 112 15.24 20.94 24.31
N LEU A 113 14.70 19.79 24.69
CA LEU A 113 13.59 19.11 24.02
C LEU A 113 12.28 19.12 24.83
N GLU A 114 12.26 19.68 26.04
CA GLU A 114 11.06 19.76 26.90
C GLU A 114 9.86 20.44 26.21
N ASN A 115 10.13 21.42 25.35
CA ASN A 115 9.09 22.15 24.60
C ASN A 115 8.57 21.40 23.37
N LYS A 116 9.04 20.17 23.09
CA LYS A 116 8.61 19.36 21.96
C LYS A 116 7.57 18.34 22.38
N HIS A 117 6.79 17.88 21.41
CA HIS A 117 5.81 16.84 21.66
C HIS A 117 6.53 15.53 22.01
N PRO A 118 6.19 14.86 23.13
CA PRO A 118 6.93 13.71 23.64
C PRO A 118 6.65 12.40 22.89
N SER A 119 5.67 12.38 21.98
CA SER A 119 5.35 11.21 21.17
C SER A 119 6.13 11.21 19.86
N PHE A 120 6.88 10.13 19.61
CA PHE A 120 7.64 9.91 18.38
C PHE A 120 7.23 8.61 17.69
N PRO A 121 7.29 8.56 16.36
CA PRO A 121 7.15 7.31 15.65
C PRO A 121 8.37 6.42 15.92
N VAL A 122 8.16 5.11 15.98
CA VAL A 122 9.19 4.10 16.21
C VAL A 122 10.32 4.17 15.18
N SER A 123 10.04 4.62 13.95
CA SER A 123 11.03 4.84 12.90
C SER A 123 12.05 5.94 13.21
N SER A 124 11.71 6.86 14.13
CA SER A 124 12.58 7.97 14.54
C SER A 124 13.36 7.66 15.81
N VAL A 125 13.31 6.41 16.27
CA VAL A 125 13.87 5.97 17.54
C VAL A 125 14.93 4.90 17.28
N LYS A 126 16.00 4.92 18.07
CA LYS A 126 17.04 3.90 18.02
C LYS A 126 17.30 3.35 19.43
N HIS A 127 17.34 2.03 19.55
CA HIS A 127 17.80 1.31 20.73
C HIS A 127 19.33 1.30 20.80
#